data_AF-A0A4S2FE85-F1
#
_entry.id   AF-A0A4S2FE85-F1
#
_cell.length_a   1.000
_cell.length_b   1.000
_cell.length_c   1.000
_cell.angle_alpha   90.00
_cell.angle_beta   90.00
_cell.angle_gamma   90.00
#
_symmetry.space_group_name_H-M   'P 1'
#
loop_
_entity.id
_entity.type
_entity.pdbx_description
1 polymer ?
#
loop_
_entity_poly.entity_id
_entity_poly.type
_entity_poly.pdbx_seq_one_letter_code
_entity_poly.pdbx_strand_id
1 'polypeptide(L)'
;MKITNEASPVLAQLLKEKKADGLMMEIHETCCGKSPVFAIVVFDENDKPETIDGISVLIPEEQKELAEKIVIDLVNGELVVMAPEMEGGCSCHHDEEHECCGHDHDHGEGCCGGHGHGCGCHHEE
;
A
#
# COMPACT_ATOMS: atom_id res chain seq x y z
N MET A 1 -5.27 11.25 9.27
CA MET A 1 -4.10 11.07 8.40
C MET A 1 -3.09 12.13 8.78
N LYS A 2 -1.81 11.86 8.55
CA LYS A 2 -0.75 12.84 8.69
C LYS A 2 0.20 12.73 7.51
N ILE A 3 0.60 13.86 6.93
CA ILE A 3 1.66 13.93 5.92
C ILE A 3 2.85 14.63 6.57
N THR A 4 4.02 14.00 6.57
CA THR A 4 5.19 14.63 7.19
C THR A 4 5.63 15.87 6.41
N ASN A 5 6.32 16.78 7.11
CA ASN A 5 6.90 17.97 6.49
C ASN A 5 7.89 17.64 5.36
N GLU A 6 8.47 16.43 5.38
CA GLU A 6 9.39 15.95 4.36
C GLU A 6 8.65 15.45 3.12
N ALA A 7 7.52 14.76 3.30
CA ALA A 7 6.68 14.26 2.21
C ALA A 7 5.84 15.35 1.52
N SER A 8 5.32 16.32 2.29
CA SER A 8 4.44 17.38 1.79
C SER A 8 4.99 18.13 0.55
N PRO A 9 6.24 18.65 0.53
CA PRO A 9 6.78 19.34 -0.64
C PRO A 9 7.01 18.42 -1.84
N VAL A 10 7.26 17.13 -1.62
CA VAL A 10 7.41 16.15 -2.71
C VAL A 10 6.06 15.87 -3.34
N LEU A 11 5.02 15.65 -2.53
CA LEU A 11 3.65 15.47 -2.99
C LEU A 11 3.13 16.71 -3.74
N ALA A 12 3.35 17.91 -3.20
CA ALA A 12 2.93 19.15 -3.85
C ALA A 12 3.59 19.33 -5.23
N GLN A 13 4.87 18.99 -5.37
CA GLN A 13 5.56 19.00 -6.66
C GLN A 13 4.96 17.97 -7.62
N LEU A 14 4.76 16.73 -7.15
CA LEU A 14 4.19 15.66 -7.96
C LEU A 14 2.79 16.00 -8.47
N LEU A 15 1.92 16.55 -7.62
CA LEU A 15 0.58 17.01 -8.02
C LEU A 15 0.64 18.09 -9.08
N LYS A 16 1.55 19.06 -8.93
CA LYS A 16 1.76 20.14 -9.91
C LYS A 16 2.28 19.60 -11.25
N GLU A 17 3.22 18.67 -11.24
CA GLU A 17 3.76 18.03 -12.44
C GLU A 17 2.69 17.21 -13.18
N LYS A 18 1.84 16.52 -12.41
CA LYS A 18 0.74 15.71 -12.94
C LYS A 18 -0.51 16.52 -13.29
N LYS A 19 -0.53 17.82 -12.98
CA LYS A 19 -1.71 18.70 -13.12
C LYS A 19 -2.94 18.11 -12.42
N ALA A 20 -2.72 17.59 -11.23
CA ALA A 20 -3.74 16.99 -10.38
C ALA A 20 -4.10 17.93 -9.23
N ASP A 21 -5.31 17.78 -8.70
CA ASP A 21 -5.80 18.61 -7.60
C ASP A 21 -5.42 18.04 -6.23
N GLY A 22 -5.22 16.72 -6.15
CA GLY A 22 -4.89 16.08 -4.90
C GLY A 22 -4.78 14.57 -4.97
N LEU A 23 -4.94 13.94 -3.81
CA LEU A 23 -4.90 12.50 -3.64
C LEU A 23 -6.30 11.96 -3.37
N MET A 24 -6.57 10.71 -3.76
CA MET A 24 -7.73 9.95 -3.29
C MET A 24 -7.21 8.73 -2.53
N MET A 25 -7.77 8.49 -1.35
CA MET A 25 -7.48 7.31 -0.55
C MET A 25 -8.58 6.27 -0.72
N GLU A 26 -8.16 5.03 -0.99
CA GLU A 26 -9.04 3.87 -1.00
C GLU A 26 -8.43 2.75 -0.16
N ILE A 27 -9.25 1.99 0.55
CA ILE A 27 -8.81 0.77 1.22
C ILE A 27 -9.14 -0.42 0.35
N HIS A 28 -8.11 -1.17 -0.04
CA HIS A 28 -8.28 -2.43 -0.76
C HIS A 28 -8.20 -3.58 0.23
N GLU A 29 -9.17 -4.49 0.16
CA GLU A 29 -9.08 -5.78 0.85
C GLU A 29 -8.20 -6.71 0.02
N THR A 30 -7.07 -7.08 0.59
CA THR A 30 -6.14 -8.05 0.04
C THR A 30 -6.21 -9.33 0.84
N CYS A 31 -5.61 -10.40 0.32
CA CYS A 31 -5.50 -11.67 1.07
C CYS A 31 -4.93 -11.43 2.48
N CYS A 32 -3.97 -10.53 2.64
CA CYS A 32 -3.28 -10.30 3.92
C CYS A 32 -3.92 -9.20 4.80
N GLY A 33 -5.07 -8.65 4.40
CA GLY A 33 -5.78 -7.63 5.16
C GLY A 33 -6.07 -6.37 4.35
N LYS A 34 -6.38 -5.27 5.06
CA LYS A 34 -6.75 -3.99 4.47
C LYS A 34 -5.50 -3.16 4.19
N SER A 35 -5.32 -2.74 2.95
CA SER A 35 -4.20 -1.92 2.54
C SER A 35 -4.68 -0.58 1.99
N PRO A 36 -4.18 0.56 2.49
CA PRO A 36 -4.47 1.85 1.91
C PRO A 36 -3.73 2.03 0.59
N VAL A 37 -4.47 2.42 -0.43
CA VAL A 37 -3.99 2.76 -1.77
C VAL A 37 -4.28 4.22 -2.02
N PHE A 38 -3.33 4.90 -2.65
CA PHE A 38 -3.44 6.31 -2.98
C PHE A 38 -3.37 6.52 -4.49
N ALA A 39 -4.33 7.26 -5.02
CA ALA A 39 -4.35 7.70 -6.41
C ALA A 39 -4.14 9.21 -6.48
N ILE A 40 -3.45 9.67 -7.54
CA ILE A 40 -3.38 11.09 -7.89
C ILE A 40 -4.57 11.41 -8.77
N VAL A 41 -5.40 12.37 -8.35
CA VAL A 41 -6.69 12.64 -8.98
C VAL A 41 -6.92 14.14 -9.23
N VAL A 42 -7.76 14.42 -10.20
CA VAL A 42 -8.39 15.72 -10.43
C VAL A 42 -9.78 15.62 -9.81
N PHE A 43 -10.17 16.62 -9.03
CA PHE A 43 -11.47 16.57 -8.34
C PHE A 43 -12.60 17.05 -9.25
N ASP A 44 -13.76 16.42 -9.10
CA ASP A 44 -15.00 16.87 -9.71
C ASP A 44 -15.74 17.86 -8.80
N GLU A 45 -16.75 18.55 -9.35
CA GLU A 45 -17.54 19.56 -8.61
C GLU A 45 -18.32 19.00 -7.40
N ASN A 46 -18.51 17.68 -7.35
CA ASN A 46 -19.23 16.99 -6.29
C ASN A 46 -18.30 16.42 -5.21
N ASP A 47 -16.99 16.42 -5.45
CA ASP A 47 -16.03 15.91 -4.48
C ASP A 47 -15.91 16.85 -3.29
N LYS A 48 -15.72 16.24 -2.12
CA LYS A 48 -15.52 16.95 -0.85
C LYS A 48 -14.14 16.60 -0.29
N PRO A 49 -13.05 17.05 -0.94
CA PRO A 49 -11.72 16.80 -0.43
C PRO A 49 -11.52 17.53 0.89
N GLU A 50 -10.76 16.92 1.78
CA GLU A 50 -10.26 17.55 2.99
C GLU A 50 -8.81 17.98 2.80
N THR A 51 -8.43 19.10 3.40
CA THR A 51 -7.04 19.56 3.37
C THR A 51 -6.30 18.99 4.56
N ILE A 52 -5.33 18.12 4.31
CA ILE A 52 -4.45 17.51 5.32
C ILE A 52 -3.03 17.98 5.04
N ASP A 53 -2.42 18.68 6.01
CA ASP A 53 -1.03 19.16 5.92
C ASP A 53 -0.71 19.94 4.60
N GLY A 54 -1.70 20.69 4.11
CA GLY A 54 -1.61 21.51 2.89
C GLY A 54 -1.86 20.77 1.58
N ILE A 55 -2.15 19.46 1.62
CA ILE A 55 -2.51 18.65 0.47
C ILE A 55 -4.00 18.34 0.51
N SER A 56 -4.69 18.49 -0.62
CA SER A 56 -6.08 18.09 -0.74
C SER A 56 -6.17 16.58 -0.91
N VAL A 57 -6.96 15.92 -0.08
CA VAL A 57 -7.15 14.46 -0.09
C VAL A 57 -8.65 14.16 -0.06
N LEU A 58 -9.11 13.34 -0.98
CA LEU A 58 -10.46 12.80 -0.99
C LEU A 58 -10.47 11.49 -0.18
N ILE A 59 -11.28 11.48 0.88
CA ILE A 59 -11.40 10.33 1.79
C ILE A 59 -12.89 9.96 1.88
N PRO A 60 -13.28 8.74 1.47
CA PRO A 60 -14.64 8.26 1.67
C PRO A 60 -15.02 8.25 3.15
N GLU A 61 -16.25 8.66 3.48
CA GLU A 61 -16.67 8.81 4.89
C GLU A 61 -16.51 7.53 5.71
N GLU A 62 -16.76 6.36 5.10
CA GLU A 62 -16.59 5.04 5.71
C GLU A 62 -15.14 4.69 6.06
N GLN A 63 -14.16 5.42 5.51
CA GLN A 63 -12.73 5.16 5.66
C GLN A 63 -12.02 6.20 6.53
N LYS A 64 -12.74 7.22 7.05
CA LYS A 64 -12.15 8.31 7.84
C LYS A 64 -11.41 7.81 9.08
N GLU A 65 -12.01 6.89 9.84
CA GLU A 65 -11.37 6.34 11.05
C GLU A 65 -10.07 5.59 10.74
N LEU A 66 -10.00 4.92 9.58
CA LEU A 66 -8.78 4.25 9.12
C LEU A 66 -7.76 5.26 8.62
N ALA A 67 -8.20 6.31 7.93
CA ALA A 67 -7.35 7.39 7.47
C ALA A 67 -6.64 8.10 8.61
N GLU A 68 -7.28 8.24 9.78
CA GLU A 68 -6.68 8.86 10.97
C GLU A 68 -5.36 8.21 11.39
N LYS A 69 -5.22 6.90 11.15
CA LYS A 69 -4.06 6.08 11.53
C LYS A 69 -2.94 6.06 10.48
N ILE A 70 -3.15 6.67 9.32
CA ILE A 70 -2.19 6.64 8.21
C ILE A 70 -1.22 7.81 8.29
N VAL A 71 0.07 7.50 8.11
CA VAL A 71 1.15 8.47 8.01
C VAL A 71 1.83 8.32 6.64
N ILE A 72 1.90 9.39 5.87
CA ILE A 72 2.68 9.46 4.64
C ILE A 72 3.98 10.18 4.94
N ASP A 73 5.10 9.51 4.69
CA ASP A 73 6.45 10.02 4.96
C ASP A 73 7.37 9.87 3.75
N LEU A 74 8.55 10.48 3.83
CA LEU A 74 9.60 10.36 2.83
C LEU A 74 10.79 9.64 3.45
N VAL A 75 11.01 8.38 3.07
CA VAL A 75 12.11 7.55 3.59
C VAL A 75 13.03 7.21 2.42
N ASN A 76 14.33 7.52 2.56
CA ASN A 76 15.33 7.30 1.50
C ASN A 76 14.99 7.94 0.14
N GLY A 77 14.21 9.03 0.14
CA GLY A 77 13.78 9.70 -1.09
C GLY A 77 12.54 9.08 -1.75
N GLU A 78 11.95 8.06 -1.13
CA GLU A 78 10.74 7.40 -1.59
C GLU A 78 9.57 7.74 -0.68
N LEU A 79 8.39 7.95 -1.26
CA LEU A 79 7.17 8.17 -0.49
C LEU A 79 6.70 6.83 0.08
N VAL A 80 6.60 6.76 1.40
CA VAL A 80 6.18 5.57 2.13
C VAL A 80 4.90 5.84 2.87
N VAL A 81 3.94 4.92 2.75
CA VAL A 81 2.70 4.93 3.51
C VAL A 81 2.84 3.96 4.66
N MET A 82 2.70 4.48 5.88
CA MET A 82 2.75 3.70 7.11
C MET A 82 1.38 3.71 7.78
N ALA A 83 0.92 2.53 8.19
CA ALA A 83 -0.31 2.36 8.95
C ALA A 83 0.00 1.59 10.25
N PRO A 84 0.71 2.21 11.21
CA PRO A 84 1.26 1.51 12.39
C PRO A 84 0.20 0.89 13.30
N GLU A 85 -1.05 1.33 13.20
CA GLU A 85 -2.18 0.87 14.00
C GLU A 85 -3.19 0.03 13.19
N MET A 86 -2.80 -0.41 11.99
CA MET A 86 -3.57 -1.33 11.14
C MET A 86 -3.00 -2.73 11.31
N GLU A 87 -3.74 -3.61 11.99
CA GLU A 87 -3.34 -5.02 12.13
C GLU A 87 -3.44 -5.72 10.76
N GLY A 88 -2.34 -6.28 10.27
CA GLY A 88 -2.29 -7.00 8.97
C GLY A 88 -1.45 -6.35 7.86
N GLY A 89 -0.30 -5.74 8.18
CA GLY A 89 0.65 -5.27 7.17
C GLY A 89 1.28 -6.43 6.39
N CYS A 90 1.20 -6.38 5.06
CA CYS A 90 1.86 -7.36 4.18
C CYS A 90 3.32 -6.94 3.95
N SER A 91 4.28 -7.72 4.44
CA SER A 91 5.71 -7.55 4.13
C SER A 91 6.05 -8.23 2.80
N CYS A 92 5.54 -7.71 1.69
CA CYS A 92 5.95 -8.17 0.37
C CYS A 92 7.28 -7.51 -0.01
N HIS A 93 8.38 -8.18 0.29
CA HIS A 93 9.67 -7.94 -0.37
C HIS A 93 9.50 -8.31 -1.85
N HIS A 94 9.60 -7.33 -2.75
CA HIS A 94 9.70 -7.58 -4.18
C HIS A 94 11.19 -7.67 -4.52
N ASP A 95 11.76 -8.86 -4.36
CA ASP A 95 12.98 -9.24 -5.06
C ASP A 95 12.53 -9.88 -6.38
N GLU A 96 13.15 -9.53 -7.50
CA GLU A 96 12.68 -9.82 -8.88
C GLU A 96 12.53 -11.30 -9.25
N GLU A 97 12.68 -12.24 -8.30
CA GLU A 97 12.51 -13.67 -8.51
C GLU A 97 11.91 -14.36 -7.28
N HIS A 98 10.69 -14.01 -6.82
CA HIS A 98 9.82 -14.97 -6.11
C HIS A 98 8.42 -14.43 -5.81
N GLU A 99 7.42 -15.06 -6.40
CA GLU A 99 6.00 -14.90 -6.06
C GLU A 99 5.71 -15.69 -4.79
N CYS A 100 5.57 -15.05 -3.63
CA CYS A 100 5.09 -15.72 -2.42
C CYS A 100 4.22 -14.79 -1.56
N CYS A 101 2.91 -14.81 -1.79
CA CYS A 101 1.93 -14.47 -0.77
C CYS A 101 1.65 -15.73 0.05
N GLY A 102 2.34 -15.87 1.19
CA GLY A 102 2.09 -16.93 2.16
C GLY A 102 0.77 -16.69 2.88
N HIS A 103 -0.31 -17.29 2.40
CA HIS A 103 -1.50 -17.52 3.19
C HIS A 103 -1.31 -18.82 3.97
N ASP A 104 -1.41 -18.73 5.29
CA ASP A 104 -1.36 -19.84 6.23
C ASP A 104 -2.57 -20.74 5.99
N HIS A 105 -2.42 -21.67 5.04
CA HIS A 105 -3.27 -22.83 4.92
C HIS A 105 -2.57 -23.96 5.65
N ASP A 106 -3.21 -24.45 6.72
CA ASP A 106 -2.87 -25.67 7.43
C ASP A 106 -2.70 -26.82 6.42
N HIS A 107 -1.45 -27.10 6.07
CA HIS A 107 -1.06 -28.29 5.35
C HIS A 107 -0.58 -29.29 6.37
N GLY A 108 -1.52 -30.10 6.87
CA GLY A 108 -1.22 -31.36 7.53
C GLY A 108 -0.15 -32.12 6.73
N GLU A 109 0.75 -32.76 7.49
CA GLU A 109 1.93 -33.51 7.02
C GLU A 109 1.75 -34.16 5.64
N GLY A 110 2.23 -33.47 4.61
CA GLY A 110 2.05 -33.90 3.23
C GLY A 110 2.83 -33.02 2.27
N CYS A 111 4.06 -33.42 1.95
CA CYS A 111 4.84 -32.85 0.87
C CYS A 111 4.01 -32.86 -0.43
N CYS A 112 3.69 -31.68 -0.96
CA CYS A 112 3.08 -31.54 -2.28
C CYS A 112 4.16 -31.66 -3.37
N GLY A 113 4.46 -32.88 -3.79
CA GLY A 113 4.71 -33.16 -5.21
C GLY A 113 3.39 -33.66 -5.80
N GLY A 114 2.90 -33.31 -6.98
CA GLY A 114 3.44 -32.59 -8.13
C GLY A 114 2.64 -33.09 -9.34
N HIS A 115 2.49 -32.30 -10.40
CA HIS A 115 2.27 -32.83 -11.74
C HIS A 115 3.04 -31.97 -12.74
N GLY A 116 4.10 -32.54 -13.31
CA GLY A 116 4.78 -32.02 -14.51
C GLY A 116 6.14 -31.35 -14.26
N HIS A 117 7.00 -31.95 -13.44
CA HIS A 117 8.27 -32.57 -13.83
C HIS A 117 9.34 -31.63 -14.39
N GLY A 118 10.32 -31.30 -13.53
CA GLY A 118 11.64 -30.90 -14.01
C GLY A 118 12.51 -29.99 -13.13
N CYS A 119 12.40 -29.96 -11.80
CA CYS A 119 13.43 -29.34 -10.95
C CYS A 119 13.94 -30.37 -9.94
N GLY A 120 15.04 -31.02 -10.28
CA GLY A 120 15.76 -31.93 -9.38
C GLY A 120 16.63 -31.13 -8.42
N CYS A 121 16.46 -31.36 -7.12
CA CYS A 121 17.39 -30.91 -6.10
C CYS A 121 18.49 -31.97 -5.93
N HIS A 122 19.74 -31.64 -6.26
CA HIS A 122 20.90 -32.42 -5.80
C HIS A 122 21.10 -32.14 -4.30
N HIS A 123 20.93 -33.17 -3.48
CA HIS A 123 21.61 -33.26 -2.19
C HIS A 123 22.94 -33.97 -2.44
N GLU A 124 24.04 -33.32 -2.12
CA GLU A 124 25.30 -34.02 -1.86
C GLU A 124 25.36 -34.32 -0.35
N GLU A 125 25.74 -35.56 -0.11
CA GLU A 125 25.83 -36.36 1.12
C GLU A 125 26.75 -35.82 2.23
#